data_AF-A0A7X0M8Q5-F1
#
_entry.id   AF-A0A7X0M8Q5-F1
#
_cell.length_a   1.000
_cell.length_b   1.000
_cell.length_c   1.000
_cell.angle_alpha   90.00
_cell.angle_beta   90.00
_cell.angle_gamma   90.00
#
_symmetry.space_group_name_H-M   'P 1'
#
loop_
_entity.id
_entity.type
_entity.pdbx_description
1 polymer ?
#
loop_
_entity_poly.entity_id
_entity_poly.type
_entity_poly.pdbx_seq_one_letter_code
_entity_poly.pdbx_strand_id
1 'polypeptide(L)' 'MNWAAVSLVGVFGVLWLGVVVFAATASPGWVRAGQAVFGVCLIGWAVRRSLSLLVPARAR' A
#
# COMPACT_ATOMS: atom_id res chain seq x y z
N MET A 1 -12.40 -7.04 -10.93
CA MET A 1 -11.21 -6.41 -10.33
C MET A 1 -10.08 -7.43 -10.33
N ASN A 2 -8.93 -7.09 -10.92
CA ASN A 2 -7.85 -8.07 -11.16
C ASN A 2 -6.95 -8.23 -9.93
N TRP A 3 -6.80 -9.47 -9.46
CA TRP A 3 -5.88 -9.86 -8.39
C TRP A 3 -4.43 -9.40 -8.62
N ALA A 4 -3.99 -9.41 -9.88
CA ALA A 4 -2.67 -8.92 -10.27
C ALA A 4 -2.48 -7.43 -9.93
N ALA A 5 -3.49 -6.59 -10.16
CA ALA A 5 -3.42 -5.17 -9.86
C ALA A 5 -3.34 -4.91 -8.35
N VAL A 6 -4.14 -5.63 -7.56
CA VAL A 6 -4.12 -5.51 -6.08
C VAL A 6 -2.76 -5.92 -5.52
N SER A 7 -2.19 -7.01 -6.03
CA SER A 7 -0.88 -7.51 -5.61
C SER A 7 0.24 -6.52 -5.95
N LEU A 8 0.21 -5.96 -7.16
CA LEU A 8 1.20 -4.98 -7.60
C LEU A 8 1.16 -3.70 -6.74
N VAL A 9 -0.04 -3.20 -6.43
CA VAL A 9 -0.20 -2.02 -5.54
C VAL A 9 0.31 -2.34 -4.13
N GLY A 10 0.03 -3.53 -3.61
CA GLY A 10 0.53 -3.96 -2.29
C GLY A 10 2.05 -4.02 -2.24
N VAL A 11 2.69 -4.69 -3.20
CA VAL A 11 4.16 -4.79 -3.30
C VAL A 11 4.79 -3.40 -3.48
N PHE A 12 4.22 -2.58 -4.35
CA PHE A 12 4.67 -1.20 -4.53
C PHE A 12 4.60 -0.40 -3.23
N GLY A 13 3.51 -0.51 -2.47
CA GLY A 13 3.37 0.16 -1.17
C GLY A 13 4.45 -0.26 -0.15
N VAL A 14 4.77 -1.56 -0.10
CA VAL A 14 5.85 -2.08 0.77
C VAL A 14 7.22 -1.54 0.34
N LEU A 15 7.53 -1.60 -0.96
CA LEU A 15 8.79 -1.07 -1.50
C LEU A 15 8.90 0.44 -1.26
N TRP A 16 7.81 1.18 -1.44
CA TRP A 16 7.75 2.61 -1.19
C TRP A 16 8.07 2.96 0.26
N LEU A 17 7.54 2.22 1.24
CA LEU A 17 7.92 2.41 2.64
C LEU A 17 9.42 2.17 2.86
N GLY A 18 9.99 1.14 2.21
CA GLY A 18 11.43 0.92 2.21
C GLY A 18 12.20 2.15 1.68
N VAL A 19 11.77 2.73 0.56
CA VAL A 19 12.36 3.95 -0.01
C VAL A 19 12.28 5.12 0.99
N VAL A 20 11.12 5.33 1.62
CA VAL A 20 10.94 6.43 2.60
C VAL A 20 11.84 6.27 3.82
N VAL A 21 12.04 5.03 4.29
CA VAL A 21 12.88 4.73 5.46
C VAL A 21 14.36 4.87 5.12
N PHE A 22 14.81 4.31 4.00
CA PHE A 22 16.24 4.14 3.71
C PHE A 22 16.81 5.13 2.68
N ALA A 23 16.02 5.59 1.72
CA ALA A 23 16.52 6.38 0.59
C ALA A 23 16.09 7.86 0.62
N ALA A 24 14.96 8.19 1.24
CA ALA A 24 14.45 9.57 1.32
C ALA A 24 15.15 10.44 2.39
N THR A 25 16.44 10.21 2.65
CA THR A 25 17.21 10.88 3.72
C THR A 25 17.40 12.38 3.48
N ALA A 26 17.36 12.82 2.21
CA ALA A 26 17.44 14.23 1.83
C ALA A 26 16.11 15.00 1.98
N SER A 27 15.00 14.31 2.25
CA SER A 27 13.68 14.96 2.40
C SER A 27 13.45 15.44 3.83
N PRO A 28 12.79 16.61 4.02
CA PRO A 28 12.37 17.08 5.34
C PRO A 28 11.51 16.03 6.07
N GLY A 29 11.65 15.93 7.40
CA GLY A 29 10.95 14.92 8.20
C GLY A 29 9.43 14.88 7.99
N TRP A 30 8.79 16.05 7.86
CA TRP A 30 7.35 16.16 7.55
C TRP A 30 6.97 15.59 6.18
N VAL A 31 7.83 15.76 5.17
CA VAL A 31 7.63 15.18 3.83
C VAL A 31 7.74 13.67 3.89
N ARG A 32 8.73 13.15 4.65
CA ARG A 32 8.89 11.71 4.87
C ARG A 32 7.68 11.11 5.59
N ALA A 33 7.11 11.80 6.58
CA ALA A 33 5.90 11.37 7.27
C ALA A 33 4.71 11.27 6.30
N GLY A 34 4.50 12.29 5.45
CA GLY A 34 3.46 12.25 4.42
C GLY A 34 3.65 11.11 3.42
N GLN A 35 4.87 10.87 2.96
CA GLN A 35 5.20 9.75 2.08
C GLN A 35 4.99 8.39 2.75
N ALA A 36 5.30 8.26 4.04
CA ALA A 36 5.05 7.05 4.81
C ALA A 36 3.54 6.77 4.95
N VAL A 37 2.75 7.79 5.29
CA VAL A 37 1.28 7.68 5.36
C VAL A 37 0.71 7.24 4.02
N PHE A 38 1.22 7.79 2.90
CA PHE A 38 0.83 7.36 1.56
C PHE A 38 1.10 5.87 1.33
N GLY A 39 2.30 5.38 1.66
CA GLY A 39 2.64 3.96 1.56
C GLY A 39 1.73 3.05 2.40
N VAL A 40 1.47 3.44 3.66
CA VAL A 40 0.56 2.71 4.56
C VAL A 40 -0.86 2.66 3.99
N CYS A 41 -1.36 3.77 3.44
CA CYS A 41 -2.67 3.83 2.80
C CYS A 41 -2.78 2.88 1.59
N LEU A 42 -1.73 2.79 0.76
CA LEU A 42 -1.71 1.86 -0.36
C LEU A 42 -1.76 0.39 0.09
N ILE A 43 -0.97 0.05 1.11
CA ILE A 43 -0.96 -1.31 1.68
C ILE A 43 -2.34 -1.63 2.28
N GLY A 44 -2.90 -0.71 3.09
CA GLY A 44 -4.20 -0.90 3.70
C GLY A 44 -5.34 -1.02 2.68
N TRP A 45 -5.28 -0.25 1.59
CA TRP A 45 -6.21 -0.37 0.48
C TRP A 45 -6.07 -1.72 -0.23
N ALA A 46 -4.84 -2.15 -0.52
CA ALA A 46 -4.58 -3.44 -1.16
C ALA A 46 -5.10 -4.60 -0.31
N VAL A 47 -4.85 -4.60 1.01
CA VAL A 47 -5.38 -5.60 1.94
C VAL A 47 -6.91 -5.61 1.94
N ARG A 48 -7.55 -4.44 2.04
CA ARG A 48 -9.03 -4.34 2.00
C ARG A 48 -9.60 -4.92 0.71
N ARG A 49 -8.92 -4.70 -0.42
CA ARG A 49 -9.34 -5.27 -1.70
C ARG A 49 -9.06 -6.76 -1.81
N SER A 50 -7.93 -7.25 -1.34
CA SER A 50 -7.67 -8.69 -1.25
C SER A 50 -8.74 -9.40 -0.42
N LEU A 51 -9.14 -8.84 0.72
CA LEU A 51 -10.23 -9.39 1.53
C LEU A 51 -11.57 -9.40 0.80
N SER A 52 -11.89 -8.34 0.05
CA SER A 52 -13.11 -8.27 -0.77
C SER A 52 -13.13 -9.31 -1.91
N LEU A 53 -11.96 -9.71 -2.38
CA LEU A 53 -11.81 -10.73 -3.44
C LEU A 53 -11.77 -12.15 -2.87
N LEU A 54 -11.23 -12.34 -1.66
CA LEU A 54 -11.17 -13.64 -0.95
C LEU A 54 -12.48 -14.01 -0.30
N VAL A 55 -13.21 -13.01 0.19
CA VAL A 55 -14.58 -13.15 0.70
C VAL A 55 -15.50 -12.50 -0.33
N PRO A 56 -15.68 -13.12 -1.52
CA PRO A 56 -16.78 -12.72 -2.38
C PRO A 56 -18.03 -12.90 -1.52
N ALA A 57 -18.82 -11.84 -1.38
CA ALA A 57 -20.04 -11.84 -0.60
C ALA A 57 -20.80 -13.14 -0.93
N ARG A 58 -20.78 -14.08 0.02
CA ARG A 58 -21.56 -15.31 -0.08
C ARG A 58 -22.98 -14.83 -0.32
N ALA A 59 -23.52 -15.19 -1.48
CA ALA A 59 -24.84 -14.87 -1.96
C ALA A 59 -25.80 -14.54 -0.80
N ARG A 60 -26.15 -13.27 -0.67
CA ARG A 60 -27.40 -12.89 -0.01
C ARG A 60 -28.51 -13.02 -1.04
#